data_AF-A0AA38Z6B3-F1
#
_entry.id   AF-A0AA38Z6B3-F1
#
_cell.length_a   1.000
_cell.length_b   1.000
_cell.length_c   1.000
_cell.angle_alpha   90.00
_cell.angle_beta   90.00
_cell.angle_gamma   90.00
#
_symmetry.space_group_name_H-M   'P 1'
#
loop_
_entity.id
_entity.type
_entity.pdbx_description
1 polymer ?
#
loop_
_entity_poly.entity_id
_entity_poly.type
_entity_poly.pdbx_seq_one_letter_code
_entity_poly.pdbx_strand_id
1 'polypeptide(L)'
;MTTYLKLLTTTMYDRVGGVRDHIIKLKHYFNKANEMKVELSEKFLKWLVLESLPASFDTVKLTFNALKEEWTLEELMSIVVQHEVSMKKNETHSIALVTDQGSNIKKKTSTQEFWRL
;
A
#
# COMPACT_ATOMS: atom_id res chain seq x y z
N MET A 1 27.62 -9.24 14.75
CA MET A 1 27.93 -8.35 13.61
C MET A 1 26.82 -8.35 12.55
N THR A 2 25.55 -8.61 12.89
CA THR A 2 24.51 -8.92 11.86
C THR A 2 23.13 -8.29 12.11
N THR A 3 22.99 -7.31 13.00
CA THR A 3 21.66 -6.78 13.37
C THR A 3 21.00 -6.02 12.22
N TYR A 4 21.69 -5.09 11.55
CA TYR A 4 21.07 -4.28 10.50
C TYR A 4 20.83 -5.03 9.20
N LEU A 5 21.72 -5.94 8.79
CA LEU A 5 21.47 -6.78 7.62
C LEU A 5 20.27 -7.71 7.84
N LYS A 6 20.15 -8.28 9.04
CA LYS A 6 18.97 -9.06 9.43
C LYS A 6 17.70 -8.20 9.41
N LEU A 7 17.72 -7.03 10.05
CA LEU A 7 16.58 -6.11 10.01
C LEU A 7 16.21 -5.73 8.57
N LEU A 8 17.19 -5.44 7.73
CA LEU A 8 17.00 -5.08 6.32
C LEU A 8 16.26 -6.19 5.56
N THR A 9 16.64 -7.46 5.72
CA THR A 9 16.06 -8.57 4.95
C THR A 9 14.79 -9.17 5.55
N THR A 10 14.49 -8.92 6.83
CA THR A 10 13.29 -9.47 7.50
C THR A 10 12.18 -8.44 7.71
N THR A 11 12.42 -7.15 7.49
CA THR A 11 11.40 -6.11 7.69
C THR A 11 10.42 -6.09 6.52
N MET A 12 9.21 -6.56 6.76
CA MET A 12 8.09 -6.52 5.81
C MET A 12 7.16 -5.35 6.13
N TYR A 13 6.46 -4.83 5.12
CA TYR A 13 5.45 -3.80 5.34
C TYR A 13 4.21 -4.39 6.01
N ASP A 14 3.89 -3.92 7.21
CA ASP A 14 2.82 -4.42 8.08
C ASP A 14 1.49 -3.68 7.92
N ARG A 15 1.40 -2.74 6.95
CA ARG A 15 0.26 -1.83 6.74
C ARG A 15 0.02 -0.84 7.89
N VAL A 16 0.92 -0.75 8.86
CA VAL A 16 0.86 0.25 9.92
C VAL A 16 1.68 1.46 9.50
N GLY A 17 1.05 2.63 9.50
CA GLY A 17 1.62 3.83 8.92
C GLY A 17 1.65 3.79 7.38
N GLY A 18 2.36 4.73 6.78
CA GLY A 18 2.47 4.83 5.32
C GLY A 18 3.57 3.96 4.74
N VAL A 19 3.41 3.53 3.49
CA VAL A 19 4.47 2.82 2.77
C VAL A 19 5.74 3.66 2.62
N ARG A 20 5.60 4.99 2.64
CA ARG A 20 6.69 5.95 2.67
C ARG A 20 7.60 5.75 3.89
N ASP A 21 7.00 5.57 5.07
CA ASP A 21 7.74 5.42 6.33
C ASP A 21 8.48 4.08 6.37
N HIS A 22 7.87 3.05 5.79
CA HIS A 22 8.50 1.74 5.59
C HIS A 22 9.75 1.82 4.70
N ILE A 23 9.67 2.51 3.55
CA ILE A 23 10.82 2.71 2.65
C ILE A 23 11.95 3.49 3.35
N ILE A 24 11.61 4.53 4.12
CA ILE A 24 12.59 5.30 4.90
C ILE A 24 13.31 4.39 5.92
N LYS A 25 12.56 3.50 6.60
CA LYS A 25 13.10 2.53 7.55
C LYS A 25 14.06 1.54 6.87
N LEU A 26 13.69 0.99 5.72
CA LEU A 26 14.57 0.12 4.93
C LEU A 26 15.84 0.84 4.47
N LYS A 27 15.72 2.08 3.96
CA LYS A 27 16.88 2.90 3.56
C LYS A 27 17.81 3.17 4.73
N HIS A 28 17.28 3.39 5.94
CA HIS A 28 18.08 3.53 7.14
C HIS A 28 18.89 2.26 7.45
N TYR A 29 18.27 1.07 7.42
CA TYR A 29 18.97 -0.19 7.66
C TYR A 29 19.99 -0.51 6.57
N PHE A 30 19.66 -0.19 5.31
CA PHE A 30 20.56 -0.34 4.16
C PHE A 30 21.82 0.52 4.34
N ASN A 31 21.67 1.80 4.69
CA ASN A 31 22.80 2.68 4.93
C ASN A 31 23.67 2.18 6.09
N LYS A 32 23.06 1.75 7.20
CA LYS A 32 23.77 1.16 8.34
C LYS A 32 24.51 -0.12 7.99
N ALA A 33 23.94 -0.97 7.13
CA ALA A 33 24.62 -2.16 6.62
C ALA A 33 25.85 -1.77 5.78
N ASN A 34 25.74 -0.76 4.92
CA ASN A 34 26.85 -0.30 4.08
C ASN A 34 27.95 0.43 4.88
N GLU A 35 27.61 1.16 5.95
CA GLU A 35 28.59 1.69 6.91
C GLU A 35 29.44 0.57 7.54
N MET A 36 28.89 -0.64 7.67
CA MET A 36 29.60 -1.83 8.15
C MET A 36 30.32 -2.61 7.03
N LYS A 37 30.51 -2.00 5.85
CA LYS A 37 31.21 -2.59 4.68
C LYS A 37 30.53 -3.80 4.04
N VAL A 38 29.19 -3.85 4.04
CA VAL A 38 28.43 -4.88 3.29
C VAL A 38 28.36 -4.58 1.78
N GLU A 39 28.54 -3.32 1.37
CA GLU A 39 28.65 -2.89 -0.03
C GLU A 39 27.44 -3.25 -0.94
N LEU A 40 26.23 -3.07 -0.42
CA LEU A 40 24.98 -3.27 -1.16
C LEU A 40 24.73 -2.15 -2.18
N SER A 41 24.22 -2.51 -3.35
CA SER A 41 23.90 -1.58 -4.44
C SER A 41 22.48 -0.98 -4.31
N GLU A 42 22.26 0.17 -4.95
CA GLU A 42 20.90 0.75 -5.04
C GLU A 42 19.93 -0.19 -5.79
N LYS A 43 20.43 -0.96 -6.76
CA LYS A 43 19.64 -2.00 -7.44
C LYS A 43 19.06 -2.99 -6.42
N PHE A 44 19.87 -3.45 -5.46
CA PHE A 44 19.41 -4.32 -4.39
C PHE A 44 18.35 -3.65 -3.51
N LEU A 45 18.54 -2.37 -3.16
CA LEU A 45 17.56 -1.63 -2.36
C LEU A 45 16.20 -1.53 -3.07
N LYS A 46 16.17 -1.24 -4.38
CA LYS A 46 14.93 -1.18 -5.16
C LYS A 46 14.21 -2.53 -5.17
N TRP A 47 14.94 -3.60 -5.44
CA TRP A 47 14.41 -4.97 -5.41
C TRP A 47 13.84 -5.31 -4.03
N LEU A 48 14.59 -5.02 -2.97
CA LEU A 48 14.18 -5.31 -1.61
C LEU A 48 12.94 -4.52 -1.17
N VAL A 49 12.85 -3.24 -1.56
CA VAL A 49 11.65 -2.43 -1.30
C VAL A 49 10.43 -3.14 -1.88
N LEU A 50 10.49 -3.56 -3.14
CA LEU A 50 9.39 -4.29 -3.77
C LEU A 50 9.09 -5.61 -3.07
N GLU A 51 10.10 -6.41 -2.77
CA GLU A 51 9.95 -7.72 -2.13
C GLU A 51 9.32 -7.63 -0.73
N SER A 52 9.62 -6.55 0.01
CA SER A 52 9.07 -6.30 1.34
C SER A 52 7.58 -5.92 1.36
N LEU A 53 6.98 -5.64 0.20
CA LEU A 53 5.57 -5.24 0.08
C LEU A 53 4.64 -6.45 -0.07
N PRO A 54 3.44 -6.41 0.54
CA PRO A 54 2.47 -7.48 0.45
C PRO A 54 1.90 -7.60 -0.98
N ALA A 55 1.23 -8.74 -1.25
CA ALA A 55 0.68 -9.09 -2.56
C ALA A 55 -0.26 -8.03 -3.17
N SER A 56 -0.84 -7.14 -2.35
CA SER A 56 -1.64 -6.03 -2.88
C SER A 56 -0.84 -5.04 -3.74
N PHE A 57 0.50 -5.10 -3.73
CA PHE A 57 1.38 -4.29 -4.57
C PHE A 57 1.93 -5.06 -5.79
N ASP A 58 1.47 -6.29 -6.07
CA ASP A 58 2.03 -7.12 -7.14
C ASP A 58 1.94 -6.46 -8.53
N THR A 59 0.93 -5.64 -8.80
CA THR A 59 0.84 -4.83 -10.02
C THR A 59 2.04 -3.89 -10.20
N VAL A 60 2.54 -3.30 -9.11
CA VAL A 60 3.74 -2.45 -9.13
C VAL A 60 4.98 -3.29 -9.43
N LYS A 61 5.11 -4.48 -8.83
CA LYS A 61 6.22 -5.41 -9.10
C LYS A 61 6.26 -5.85 -10.57
N LEU A 62 5.10 -6.21 -11.14
CA LEU A 62 4.98 -6.59 -12.54
C LEU A 62 5.38 -5.45 -13.47
N THR A 63 4.97 -4.22 -13.15
CA THR A 63 5.32 -3.03 -13.93
C THR A 63 6.82 -2.73 -13.87
N PHE A 64 7.43 -2.83 -12.69
CA PHE A 64 8.89 -2.67 -12.52
C PHE A 64 9.69 -3.67 -13.36
N ASN A 65 9.28 -4.94 -13.35
CA ASN A 65 9.91 -5.99 -14.13
C ASN A 65 9.74 -5.76 -15.65
N ALA A 66 8.56 -5.33 -16.09
CA ALA A 66 8.29 -5.02 -17.50
C ALA A 66 9.14 -3.83 -18.01
N LEU A 67 9.43 -2.86 -17.13
CA LEU A 67 10.29 -1.70 -17.41
C LEU A 67 11.77 -1.96 -17.10
N LYS A 68 12.19 -3.22 -16.99
CA LYS A 68 13.59 -3.63 -16.81
C LYS A 68 14.32 -2.92 -15.65
N GLU A 69 13.60 -2.66 -14.57
CA GLU A 69 14.17 -2.07 -13.35
C GLU A 69 14.72 -0.64 -13.52
N GLU A 70 14.29 0.09 -14.57
CA GLU A 70 14.82 1.41 -14.95
C GLU A 70 14.49 2.55 -13.97
N TRP A 71 13.57 2.35 -13.03
CA TRP A 71 13.18 3.39 -12.06
C TRP A 71 14.33 3.79 -11.13
N THR A 72 14.46 5.07 -10.87
CA THR A 72 15.20 5.61 -9.72
C THR A 72 14.49 5.23 -8.41
N LEU A 73 15.21 5.28 -7.28
CA LEU A 73 14.58 5.06 -5.97
C LEU A 73 13.46 6.08 -5.68
N GLU A 74 13.59 7.32 -6.16
CA GLU A 74 12.59 8.38 -5.99
C GLU A 74 11.30 8.09 -6.76
N GLU A 75 11.43 7.64 -8.02
CA GLU A 75 10.28 7.22 -8.83
C GLU A 75 9.58 6.01 -8.21
N LEU A 76 10.33 4.99 -7.78
CA LEU A 76 9.77 3.83 -7.09
C LEU A 76 8.98 4.26 -5.85
N MET A 77 9.55 5.15 -5.03
CA MET A 77 8.89 5.67 -3.83
C MET A 77 7.60 6.43 -4.17
N SER A 78 7.61 7.25 -5.21
CA SER A 78 6.43 7.98 -5.67
C SER A 78 5.31 7.03 -6.13
N ILE A 79 5.65 6.06 -6.98
CA ILE A 79 4.70 5.09 -7.54
C ILE A 79 4.06 4.25 -6.43
N VAL A 80 4.86 3.74 -5.50
CA VAL A 80 4.37 2.90 -4.40
C VAL A 80 3.46 3.70 -3.45
N VAL A 81 3.80 4.96 -3.14
CA VAL A 81 2.93 5.84 -2.33
C VAL A 81 1.62 6.16 -3.05
N GLN A 82 1.68 6.48 -4.34
CA GLN A 82 0.48 6.74 -5.14
C GLN A 82 -0.43 5.51 -5.22
N HIS A 83 0.16 4.32 -5.36
CA HIS A 83 -0.56 3.06 -5.36
C HIS A 83 -1.28 2.81 -4.02
N GLU A 84 -0.60 3.04 -2.89
CA GLU A 84 -1.20 2.93 -1.56
C GLU A 84 -2.42 3.86 -1.40
N VAL A 85 -2.32 5.11 -1.87
CA VAL A 85 -3.42 6.08 -1.82
C VAL A 85 -4.60 5.62 -2.69
N SER A 86 -4.34 5.11 -3.90
CA SER A 86 -5.36 4.57 -4.81
C SER A 86 -6.12 3.39 -4.18
N MET A 87 -5.40 2.50 -3.50
CA MET A 87 -6.01 1.38 -2.77
C MET A 87 -6.97 1.86 -1.68
N LYS A 88 -6.56 2.80 -0.83
CA LYS A 88 -7.44 3.32 0.25
C LYS A 88 -8.72 3.96 -0.30
N LYS A 89 -8.62 4.63 -1.45
CA LYS A 89 -9.76 5.23 -2.14
C LYS A 89 -10.73 4.16 -2.67
N ASN A 90 -10.20 3.07 -3.26
CA ASN A 90 -11.05 2.00 -3.81
C ASN A 90 -11.80 1.26 -2.69
N GLU A 91 -11.16 1.00 -1.55
CA GLU A 91 -11.78 0.38 -0.37
C GLU A 91 -12.94 1.25 0.16
N THR A 92 -12.70 2.57 0.25
CA THR A 92 -13.72 3.52 0.69
C THR A 92 -14.95 3.53 -0.23
N HIS A 93 -14.73 3.51 -1.56
CA HIS A 93 -15.83 3.44 -2.52
C HIS A 93 -16.59 2.10 -2.46
N SER A 94 -15.88 0.97 -2.29
CA SER A 94 -16.50 -0.34 -2.16
C SER A 94 -17.41 -0.44 -0.94
N ILE A 95 -17.00 0.11 0.21
CA ILE A 95 -17.81 0.13 1.44
C ILE A 95 -19.07 0.98 1.24
N ALA A 96 -18.93 2.16 0.64
CA ALA A 96 -20.06 3.06 0.40
C ALA A 96 -21.15 2.41 -0.49
N LEU A 97 -20.76 1.68 -1.54
CA LEU A 97 -21.69 0.98 -2.42
C LEU A 97 -22.47 -0.14 -1.72
N VAL A 98 -21.84 -0.86 -0.78
CA VAL A 98 -22.52 -1.92 0.00
C VAL A 98 -23.52 -1.31 0.98
N THR A 99 -23.23 -0.14 1.55
CA THR A 99 -24.15 0.53 2.49
C THR A 99 -25.36 1.16 1.80
N ASP A 100 -25.21 1.63 0.55
CA ASP A 100 -26.32 2.27 -0.20
C ASP A 100 -27.41 1.26 -0.61
N GLN A 101 -27.02 0.01 -0.89
CA GLN A 101 -27.95 -1.09 -1.23
C GLN A 101 -28.86 -1.51 -0.06
N GLY A 102 -28.58 -1.11 1.18
CA GLY A 102 -29.37 -1.45 2.37
C GLY A 102 -30.55 -0.51 2.66
N SER A 103 -30.75 0.58 1.92
CA SER A 103 -31.65 1.67 2.33
C SER A 103 -32.98 1.78 1.56
N ASN A 104 -33.41 0.74 0.82
CA ASN A 104 -34.70 0.72 0.11
C ASN A 104 -35.76 -0.16 0.80
N ILE A 105 -36.04 0.08 2.09
CA ILE A 105 -37.28 -0.38 2.73
C ILE A 105 -38.26 0.80 2.78
N LYS A 106 -39.21 0.73 1.84
CA LYS A 106 -40.39 1.58 1.61
C LYS A 106 -40.94 2.26 2.86
N LYS A 107 -40.86 3.60 2.94
CA LYS A 107 -41.86 4.42 3.63
C LYS A 107 -42.94 4.80 2.64
N LYS A 108 -44.00 4.00 2.55
CA LYS A 108 -45.24 4.39 1.89
C LYS A 108 -46.14 5.05 2.94
N THR A 109 -45.98 6.35 3.15
CA THR A 109 -46.98 7.16 3.86
C THR A 109 -48.10 7.48 2.87
N SER A 110 -49.28 6.87 3.06
CA SER A 110 -50.53 7.38 2.49
C SER A 110 -51.46 7.75 3.64
N THR A 111 -51.46 9.02 4.00
CA THR A 111 -52.60 9.65 4.67
C THR A 111 -53.75 9.67 3.67
N GLN A 112 -54.96 9.29 4.10
CA GLN A 112 -56.26 9.93 3.82
C GLN A 112 -57.34 9.07 4.48
N GLU A 113 -57.81 9.51 5.65
CA GLU A 113 -59.08 9.07 6.25
C GLU A 113 -60.23 9.63 5.43
N PHE A 114 -61.14 8.78 4.95
CA PHE A 114 -62.49 9.21 4.52
C PHE A 114 -63.51 8.08 4.81
N TRP A 115 -64.31 8.31 5.85
CA TRP A 115 -65.60 7.71 6.28
C TRP A 115 -65.68 6.26 6.79
N ARG A 116 -65.81 6.13 8.12
CA ARG A 116 -66.64 5.09 8.77
C ARG A 116 -67.61 5.77 9.73
N LEU A 117 -68.91 5.62 9.39
CA LEU A 117 -70.14 5.86 10.15
C LEU A 117 -70.53 7.32 10.40
#